data_AF-A0A5K1GHX7-F1
#
_entry.id   AF-A0A5K1GHX7-F1
#
_cell.length_a   1.000
_cell.length_b   1.000
_cell.length_c   1.000
_cell.angle_alpha   90.00
_cell.angle_beta   90.00
_cell.angle_gamma   90.00
#
_symmetry.space_group_name_H-M   'P 1'
#
loop_
_entity.id
_entity.type
_entity.pdbx_description
1 polymer ?
#
loop_
_entity_poly.entity_id
_entity_poly.type
_entity_poly.pdbx_seq_one_letter_code
_entity_poly.pdbx_strand_id
1 'polypeptide(L)' 'FDIPSGWKVLPVFTAAHLDPSIYDNPQQFNPWRWLQAEE' A
#
# COMPACT_ATOMS: atom_id res chain seq x y z
N PHE A 1 -16.94 -12.06 -0.35
CA PHE A 1 -17.08 -11.06 -1.42
C PHE A 1 -16.92 -11.80 -2.73
N ASP A 2 -17.92 -11.77 -3.60
CA ASP A 2 -17.91 -12.53 -4.86
C ASP A 2 -17.77 -11.54 -6.03
N ILE A 3 -16.87 -11.84 -6.98
CA ILE A 3 -16.69 -11.05 -8.20
C ILE A 3 -17.19 -11.90 -9.38
N PRO A 4 -18.34 -11.55 -9.99
CA PRO A 4 -18.88 -12.31 -11.12
C PRO A 4 -17.98 -12.31 -12.35
N SER A 5 -18.11 -13.33 -13.18
CA SER A 5 -17.42 -13.40 -14.48
C SER A 5 -17.77 -12.19 -15.36
N GLY A 6 -16.78 -11.69 -16.09
CA GLY A 6 -16.92 -10.53 -16.99
C GLY A 6 -16.74 -9.16 -16.33
N TRP A 7 -16.66 -9.09 -15.00
CA TRP A 7 -16.36 -7.83 -14.31
C TRP A 7 -14.89 -7.45 -14.45
N LYS A 8 -14.64 -6.16 -14.64
CA LYS A 8 -13.28 -5.61 -14.63
C LYS A 8 -12.89 -5.29 -13.20
N VAL A 9 -11.70 -5.73 -12.81
CA VAL A 9 -11.10 -5.38 -11.52
C VAL A 9 -10.06 -4.30 -11.77
N LEU A 10 -10.12 -3.23 -10.98
CA LEU A 10 -9.11 -2.18 -10.96
C LEU A 10 -8.37 -2.23 -9.62
N PRO A 11 -7.14 -2.76 -9.57
CA PRO A 11 -6.33 -2.66 -8.36
C PRO A 11 -5.87 -1.22 -8.15
N VAL A 12 -6.16 -0.67 -6.98
CA VAL A 12 -5.69 0.66 -6.55
C VAL A 12 -4.51 0.49 -5.61
N PHE A 13 -3.33 0.22 -6.18
CA PHE A 13 -2.12 -0.03 -5.38
C PHE A 13 -1.74 1.15 -4.48
N THR A 14 -2.06 2.37 -4.88
CA THR A 14 -1.85 3.56 -4.05
C THR A 14 -2.61 3.50 -2.74
N ALA A 15 -3.80 2.87 -2.68
CA ALA A 15 -4.55 2.73 -1.45
C ALA A 15 -3.81 1.85 -0.43
N ALA A 16 -3.19 0.75 -0.88
CA ALA A 16 -2.36 -0.09 -0.02
C ALA A 16 -1.11 0.65 0.48
N HIS A 17 -0.43 1.40 -0.40
CA HIS A 17 0.76 2.18 -0.01
C HIS A 17 0.45 3.41 0.86
N LEU A 18 -0.79 3.89 0.83
CA LEU A 18 -1.24 5.04 1.61
C LEU A 18 -2.03 4.67 2.88
N ASP A 19 -2.12 3.39 3.22
CA ASP A 19 -2.84 2.91 4.39
C ASP A 19 -2.05 3.18 5.69
N PRO A 20 -2.59 4.01 6.61
CA PRO A 20 -1.92 4.34 7.87
C PRO A 20 -1.92 3.19 8.89
N SER A 21 -2.67 2.10 8.66
CA SER A 21 -2.62 0.89 9.47
C SER A 21 -1.42 -0.01 9.13
N ILE A 22 -0.81 0.20 7.95
CA ILE A 22 0.34 -0.56 7.45
C ILE A 22 1.62 0.26 7.56
N TYR A 23 1.54 1.56 7.25
CA TYR A 23 2.71 2.43 7.18
C TYR A 23 2.53 3.68 8.04
N ASP A 24 3.53 3.99 8.86
CA ASP A 24 3.58 5.27 9.55
C ASP A 24 3.72 6.44 8.57
N ASN A 25 2.91 7.48 8.78
CA ASN A 25 2.86 8.72 8.00
C ASN A 25 3.00 8.47 6.48
N PRO A 26 2.07 7.74 5.86
CA PRO A 26 2.26 7.23 4.50
C PRO A 26 2.29 8.33 3.42
N GLN A 27 1.70 9.49 3.70
CA GLN A 27 1.72 10.64 2.80
C GLN A 27 3.03 11.44 2.84
N GLN A 28 3.90 11.17 3.82
CA GLN A 28 5.20 11.82 3.90
C GLN A 28 6.22 11.05 3.08
N PHE A 29 6.97 11.79 2.26
CA PHE A 29 8.17 11.24 1.62
C PHE A 29 9.22 10.94 2.69
N ASN A 30 9.43 9.66 2.97
CA ASN A 30 10.52 9.16 3.79
C ASN A 30 11.34 8.21 2.93
N PRO A 31 12.50 8.64 2.43
CA PRO A 31 13.27 7.81 1.53
C PRO A 31 13.93 6.62 2.25
N TRP A 32 14.03 6.63 3.58
CA TRP A 32 14.63 5.54 4.37
C TRP A 32 13.59 4.57 4.92
N ARG A 33 12.32 4.66 4.48
CA ARG A 33 11.20 3.82 4.96
C ARG A 33 11.51 2.32 5.01
N TRP A 34 12.35 1.84 4.09
CA TRP A 34 12.68 0.43 3.91
C TRP A 34 14.09 0.07 4.36
N LEU A 35 14.84 1.03 4.88
CA LEU A 35 16.19 0.77 5.38
C LEU A 35 16.07 -0.02 6.68
N GLN A 36 16.48 -1.29 6.65
CA GLN A 36 16.66 -2.06 7.87
C GLN A 36 17.90 -1.51 8.58
N ALA A 37 17.82 -1.31 9.89
CA ALA A 37 19.02 -1.07 10.66
C ALA A 37 19.93 -2.30 10.51
N GLU A 38 21.21 -2.10 10.20
CA GLU A 38 22.21 -3.17 10.28
C GLU A 38 22.22 -3.70 11.73
N GLU A 39 22.12 -5.02 11.91
CA GLU A 39 22.30 -5.68 13.21
C GLU A 39 23.76 -5.66 13.67
#